data_AF-A0A924UDV0-F1
#
_entry.id   AF-A0A924UDV0-F1
#
_cell.length_a   1.000
_cell.length_b   1.000
_cell.length_c   1.000
_cell.angle_alpha   90.00
_cell.angle_beta   90.00
_cell.angle_gamma   90.00
#
_symmetry.space_group_name_H-M   'P 1'
#
loop_
_entity.id
_entity.type
_entity.pdbx_description
1 polymer ?
#
loop_
_entity_poly.entity_id
_entity_poly.type
_entity_poly.pdbx_seq_one_letter_code
_entity_poly.pdbx_strand_id
1 'polypeptide(L)'
;MDARSIITAIRDGNTPAPEELTWFAAGLASGAVSDAQAGAFAMAVLLKGLTEPGRVALTRGFTASGQVLKWDLPGPVIDKHSTGGIGDCVSLMLAPALAACGAFVPMISGRGLGHTGGTLDKLESIPGFRTTLTDDHLHRQMRDVGCAIISATADVAPADRRLYAIRDGNTPAPEELTWFAAGLASGAVSDAQAGAF
;
A
#
# COMPACT_ATOMS: atom_id res chain seq x y z
N MET A 1 -10.95 -15.20 17.17
CA MET A 1 -9.55 -15.43 16.76
C MET A 1 -8.64 -14.71 17.75
N ASP A 2 -7.42 -15.21 17.93
CA ASP A 2 -6.42 -14.70 18.88
C ASP A 2 -5.12 -14.42 18.14
N ALA A 3 -4.61 -13.19 18.23
CA ALA A 3 -3.36 -12.78 17.59
C ALA A 3 -2.18 -13.65 18.02
N ARG A 4 -2.14 -14.08 19.29
CA ARG A 4 -1.06 -14.92 19.81
C ARG A 4 -1.01 -16.28 19.10
N SER A 5 -2.15 -16.90 18.84
CA SER A 5 -2.23 -18.18 18.13
C SER A 5 -1.71 -18.06 16.69
N ILE A 6 -2.08 -16.99 15.99
CA ILE A 6 -1.62 -16.71 14.62
C ILE A 6 -0.10 -16.51 14.58
N ILE A 7 0.43 -15.68 15.48
CA ILE A 7 1.88 -15.43 15.60
C ILE A 7 2.63 -16.72 15.92
N THR A 8 2.09 -17.54 16.83
CA THR A 8 2.67 -18.83 17.22
C THR A 8 2.70 -19.80 16.06
N ALA A 9 1.61 -19.88 15.29
CA ALA A 9 1.55 -20.73 14.10
C ALA A 9 2.66 -20.36 13.10
N ILE A 10 2.80 -19.08 12.76
CA ILE A 10 3.84 -18.61 11.83
C ILE A 10 5.23 -18.92 12.40
N ARG A 11 5.49 -18.58 13.67
CA ARG A 11 6.77 -18.83 14.36
C ARG A 11 7.18 -20.30 14.27
N ASP A 12 6.22 -21.21 14.41
CA ASP A 12 6.45 -22.66 14.39
C ASP A 12 6.50 -23.23 12.96
N GLY A 13 6.40 -22.38 11.93
CA GLY A 13 6.47 -22.76 10.52
C GLY A 13 5.14 -23.24 9.93
N ASN A 14 4.04 -23.08 10.66
CA ASN A 14 2.70 -23.40 10.18
C ASN A 14 2.10 -22.23 9.41
N THR A 15 1.25 -22.55 8.43
CA THR A 15 0.54 -21.55 7.62
C THR A 15 -0.80 -21.22 8.28
N PRO A 16 -1.05 -19.97 8.71
CA PRO A 16 -2.37 -19.56 9.18
C PRO A 16 -3.41 -19.65 8.06
N ALA A 17 -4.66 -19.85 8.45
CA ALA A 17 -5.76 -19.82 7.49
C ALA A 17 -5.97 -18.40 6.92
N PRO A 18 -6.46 -18.24 5.67
CA PRO A 18 -6.74 -16.94 5.07
C PRO A 18 -7.62 -16.02 5.93
N GLU A 19 -8.59 -16.60 6.64
CA GLU A 19 -9.51 -15.87 7.51
C GLU A 19 -8.79 -15.31 8.75
N GLU A 20 -7.78 -16.02 9.25
CA GLU A 20 -6.95 -15.58 10.37
C GLU A 20 -6.10 -14.36 9.98
N LEU A 21 -5.53 -14.36 8.78
CA LEU A 21 -4.74 -13.24 8.27
C LEU A 21 -5.59 -12.02 7.96
N THR A 22 -6.80 -12.25 7.42
CA THR A 22 -7.79 -11.18 7.20
C THR A 22 -8.24 -10.57 8.54
N TRP A 23 -8.51 -11.41 9.55
CA TRP A 23 -8.81 -10.94 10.90
C TRP A 23 -7.63 -10.18 11.52
N PHE A 24 -6.39 -10.63 11.31
CA PHE A 24 -5.21 -9.96 11.82
C PHE A 24 -5.06 -8.56 11.22
N ALA A 25 -5.28 -8.41 9.90
CA ALA A 25 -5.31 -7.10 9.24
C ALA A 25 -6.40 -6.19 9.80
N ALA A 26 -7.63 -6.68 9.99
CA ALA A 26 -8.69 -5.91 10.64
C ALA A 26 -8.34 -5.52 12.09
N GLY A 27 -7.66 -6.41 12.81
CA GLY A 27 -7.15 -6.16 14.15
C GLY A 27 -6.05 -5.10 14.20
N LEU A 28 -5.21 -5.00 13.17
CA LEU A 28 -4.25 -3.91 12.99
C LEU A 28 -4.99 -2.58 12.80
N ALA A 29 -5.99 -2.49 11.93
CA ALA A 29 -6.72 -1.23 11.73
C ALA A 29 -7.53 -0.80 12.97
N SER A 30 -8.17 -1.75 13.66
CA SER A 30 -9.07 -1.47 14.79
C SER A 30 -8.40 -1.25 16.14
N GLY A 31 -7.11 -1.60 16.28
CA GLY A 31 -6.41 -1.56 17.56
C GLY A 31 -6.50 -2.86 18.37
N ALA A 32 -7.29 -3.85 17.94
CA ALA A 32 -7.43 -5.13 18.64
C ALA A 32 -6.13 -5.94 18.67
N VAL A 33 -5.26 -5.76 17.66
CA VAL A 33 -3.86 -6.21 17.69
C VAL A 33 -3.03 -5.08 18.29
N SER A 34 -2.35 -5.35 19.40
CA SER A 34 -1.41 -4.40 20.02
C SER A 34 -0.13 -4.21 19.21
N ASP A 35 0.60 -3.13 19.44
CA ASP A 35 1.87 -2.87 18.74
C ASP A 35 2.91 -3.98 19.00
N ALA A 36 2.93 -4.54 20.21
CA ALA A 36 3.78 -5.67 20.55
C ALA A 36 3.42 -6.93 19.74
N GLN A 37 2.13 -7.22 19.56
CA GLN A 37 1.67 -8.33 18.73
C GLN A 37 1.95 -8.09 17.24
N ALA A 38 1.77 -6.87 16.76
CA ALA A 38 2.09 -6.49 15.39
C ALA A 38 3.59 -6.64 15.09
N GLY A 39 4.46 -6.19 16.00
CA GLY A 39 5.90 -6.37 15.90
C GLY A 39 6.31 -7.85 15.93
N ALA A 40 5.72 -8.64 16.83
CA ALA A 40 5.96 -10.08 16.89
C ALA A 40 5.49 -10.81 15.63
N PHE A 41 4.35 -10.42 15.07
CA PHE A 41 3.86 -10.92 13.77
C PHE A 41 4.83 -10.57 12.64
N ALA A 42 5.26 -9.31 12.54
CA ALA A 42 6.21 -8.87 11.51
C ALA A 42 7.53 -9.66 11.58
N MET A 43 8.05 -9.89 12.78
CA MET A 43 9.25 -10.71 12.99
C MET A 43 9.03 -12.18 12.62
N ALA A 44 7.89 -12.76 13.02
CA ALA A 44 7.56 -14.15 12.66
C ALA A 44 7.48 -14.32 11.13
N VAL A 45 6.84 -13.39 10.43
CA VAL A 45 6.75 -13.40 8.97
C VAL A 45 8.12 -13.16 8.32
N LEU A 46 8.96 -12.27 8.85
CA LEU A 46 10.33 -12.09 8.34
C LEU A 46 11.14 -13.40 8.42
N LEU A 47 11.02 -14.14 9.51
CA LEU A 47 11.83 -15.35 9.74
C LEU A 47 11.29 -16.61 9.03
N LYS A 48 9.98 -16.68 8.80
CA LYS A 48 9.30 -17.90 8.32
C LYS A 48 8.56 -17.74 7.00
N GLY A 49 8.30 -16.50 6.59
CA GLY A 49 7.49 -16.17 5.43
C GLY A 49 6.00 -16.44 5.62
N LEU A 50 5.24 -16.16 4.57
CA LEU A 50 3.87 -16.61 4.38
C LEU A 50 3.80 -17.36 3.06
N THR A 51 2.87 -18.31 2.96
CA THR A 51 2.53 -18.92 1.67
C THR A 51 1.87 -17.90 0.77
N GLU A 52 1.84 -18.15 -0.53
CA GLU A 52 1.17 -17.28 -1.50
C GLU A 52 -0.31 -17.02 -1.14
N PRO A 53 -1.15 -18.04 -0.81
CA PRO A 53 -2.50 -17.79 -0.32
C PRO A 53 -2.54 -16.91 0.95
N GLY A 54 -1.56 -17.08 1.84
CA GLY A 54 -1.44 -16.25 3.04
C GLY A 54 -1.13 -14.79 2.72
N ARG A 55 -0.19 -14.54 1.80
CA ARG A 55 0.13 -13.18 1.31
C ARG A 55 -1.09 -12.52 0.67
N VAL A 56 -1.81 -13.24 -0.20
CA VAL A 56 -3.04 -12.73 -0.83
C VAL A 56 -4.10 -12.38 0.22
N ALA A 57 -4.31 -13.25 1.21
CA ALA A 57 -5.28 -13.01 2.27
C ALA A 57 -4.94 -11.78 3.11
N LEU A 58 -3.67 -11.64 3.51
CA LEU A 58 -3.19 -10.49 4.28
C LEU A 58 -3.34 -9.19 3.49
N THR A 59 -2.94 -9.19 2.22
CA THR A 59 -3.06 -8.05 1.29
C THR A 59 -4.52 -7.63 1.10
N ARG A 60 -5.43 -8.59 0.91
CA ARG A 60 -6.87 -8.33 0.83
C ARG A 60 -7.41 -7.77 2.14
N GLY A 61 -6.94 -8.29 3.27
CA GLY A 61 -7.25 -7.75 4.60
C GLY A 61 -6.81 -6.30 4.76
N PHE A 62 -5.62 -5.92 4.28
CA PHE A 62 -5.15 -4.53 4.29
C PHE A 62 -6.03 -3.64 3.42
N THR A 63 -6.34 -4.08 2.20
CA THR A 63 -7.21 -3.36 1.28
C THR A 63 -8.61 -3.13 1.89
N ALA A 64 -9.20 -4.18 2.46
CA ALA A 64 -10.53 -4.15 3.07
C ALA A 64 -10.58 -3.37 4.39
N SER A 65 -9.42 -3.04 4.98
CA SER A 65 -9.36 -2.29 6.24
C SER A 65 -9.71 -0.81 6.09
N GLY A 66 -9.78 -0.30 4.86
CA GLY A 66 -10.00 1.11 4.56
C GLY A 66 -10.86 1.36 3.33
N GLN A 67 -10.83 2.60 2.87
CA GLN A 67 -11.48 3.04 1.65
C GLN A 67 -10.78 2.46 0.42
N VAL A 68 -11.59 1.96 -0.52
CA VAL A 68 -11.15 1.55 -1.86
C VAL A 68 -11.67 2.57 -2.86
N LEU A 69 -10.76 3.21 -3.58
CA LEU A 69 -11.10 4.20 -4.61
C LEU A 69 -11.72 3.49 -5.82
N LYS A 70 -12.82 4.05 -6.33
CA LYS A 70 -13.52 3.52 -7.51
C LYS A 70 -13.53 4.58 -8.60
N TRP A 71 -13.20 4.15 -9.81
CA TRP A 71 -13.04 5.02 -10.96
C TRP A 71 -14.08 4.67 -12.02
N ASP A 72 -14.74 5.71 -12.53
CA ASP A 72 -15.58 5.65 -13.71
C ASP A 72 -14.96 6.58 -14.76
N LEU A 73 -14.06 6.02 -15.56
CA LEU A 73 -13.21 6.75 -16.50
C LEU A 73 -13.18 6.00 -17.85
N PRO A 74 -13.10 6.71 -18.99
CA PRO A 74 -13.24 6.11 -20.32
C PRO A 74 -11.99 5.34 -20.81
N GLY A 75 -11.06 5.01 -19.91
CA GLY A 75 -9.78 4.39 -20.25
C GLY A 75 -9.18 3.62 -19.06
N PRO A 76 -8.05 2.92 -19.28
CA PRO A 76 -7.45 2.09 -18.26
C PRO A 76 -6.93 2.92 -17.09
N VAL A 77 -7.22 2.49 -15.87
CA VAL A 77 -6.64 3.06 -14.64
C VAL A 77 -5.38 2.28 -14.31
N ILE A 78 -4.23 2.98 -14.26
CA ILE A 78 -2.91 2.36 -14.12
C ILE A 78 -2.12 3.12 -13.06
N ASP A 79 -1.37 2.40 -12.24
CA ASP A 79 -0.44 2.99 -11.30
C ASP A 79 0.92 2.28 -11.38
N LYS A 80 1.99 2.99 -11.04
CA LYS A 80 3.34 2.45 -10.90
C LYS A 80 3.85 2.75 -9.51
N HIS A 81 4.31 1.72 -8.83
CA HIS A 81 4.99 1.84 -7.56
C HIS A 81 6.48 1.52 -7.68
N SER A 82 7.32 2.15 -6.84
CA SER A 82 8.76 1.86 -6.72
C SER A 82 9.03 1.30 -5.33
N THR A 83 9.93 0.34 -5.20
CA THR A 83 10.44 -0.08 -3.88
C THR A 83 11.32 0.99 -3.24
N GLY A 84 11.91 1.87 -4.04
CA GLY A 84 12.78 2.94 -3.59
C GLY A 84 14.04 3.03 -4.47
N GLY A 85 14.64 4.22 -4.55
CA GLY A 85 15.82 4.42 -5.38
C GLY A 85 16.44 5.80 -5.24
N ILE A 86 17.78 5.85 -5.25
CA ILE A 86 18.53 7.10 -5.23
C ILE A 86 18.34 7.79 -6.59
N GLY A 87 17.77 9.00 -6.58
CA GLY A 87 17.52 9.76 -7.80
C GLY A 87 16.38 9.21 -8.68
N ASP A 88 15.52 8.32 -8.17
CA ASP A 88 14.39 7.80 -8.95
C ASP A 88 13.37 8.90 -9.27
N CYS A 89 13.37 9.38 -10.50
CA CYS A 89 12.45 10.39 -11.01
C CYS A 89 11.42 9.81 -11.99
N VAL A 90 11.31 8.48 -12.11
CA VAL A 90 10.48 7.83 -13.14
C VAL A 90 9.02 8.25 -13.01
N SER A 91 8.46 8.25 -11.80
CA SER A 91 7.06 8.60 -11.57
C SER A 91 6.69 10.00 -12.08
N LEU A 92 7.61 10.97 -12.00
CA LEU A 92 7.36 12.36 -12.42
C LEU A 92 7.11 12.46 -13.93
N MET A 93 7.80 11.65 -14.72
CA MET A 93 7.65 11.61 -16.19
C MET A 93 6.61 10.60 -16.64
N LEU A 94 6.50 9.47 -15.94
CA LEU A 94 5.64 8.36 -16.34
C LEU A 94 4.15 8.70 -16.21
N ALA A 95 3.74 9.38 -15.13
CA ALA A 95 2.35 9.75 -14.92
C ALA A 95 1.77 10.59 -16.08
N PRO A 96 2.38 11.73 -16.47
CA PRO A 96 1.89 12.50 -17.61
C PRO A 96 2.07 11.78 -18.95
N ALA A 97 3.11 10.97 -19.12
CA ALA A 97 3.31 10.20 -20.36
C ALA A 97 2.19 9.18 -20.59
N LEU A 98 1.81 8.42 -19.55
CA LEU A 98 0.70 7.47 -19.62
C LEU A 98 -0.64 8.19 -19.82
N ALA A 99 -0.85 9.34 -19.18
CA ALA A 99 -2.04 10.16 -19.38
C ALA A 99 -2.17 10.64 -20.84
N ALA A 100 -1.08 11.09 -21.45
CA ALA A 100 -1.04 11.47 -22.87
C ALA A 100 -1.35 10.28 -23.82
N CYS A 101 -1.09 9.06 -23.37
CA CYS A 101 -1.45 7.82 -24.09
C CYS A 101 -2.89 7.34 -23.81
N GLY A 102 -3.71 8.11 -23.08
CA GLY A 102 -5.11 7.80 -22.81
C GLY A 102 -5.37 6.92 -21.58
N ALA A 103 -4.37 6.71 -20.72
CA ALA A 103 -4.55 6.06 -19.42
C ALA A 103 -4.89 7.08 -18.33
N PHE A 104 -5.41 6.59 -17.21
CA PHE A 104 -5.70 7.38 -16.02
C PHE A 104 -4.79 6.93 -14.88
N VAL A 105 -3.97 7.85 -14.36
CA VAL A 105 -2.92 7.56 -13.37
C VAL A 105 -3.19 8.23 -12.02
N PRO A 106 -3.99 7.63 -11.12
CA PRO A 106 -4.22 8.13 -9.76
C PRO A 106 -3.13 7.61 -8.80
N MET A 107 -1.89 8.07 -8.99
CA MET A 107 -0.73 7.55 -8.25
C MET A 107 -0.77 7.97 -6.79
N ILE A 108 -0.86 6.98 -5.89
CA ILE A 108 -0.69 7.17 -4.45
C ILE A 108 0.78 6.91 -4.11
N SER A 109 1.47 7.94 -3.66
CA SER A 109 2.92 7.90 -3.42
C SER A 109 3.27 8.17 -1.96
N GLY A 110 4.43 7.64 -1.56
CA GLY A 110 5.02 7.86 -0.24
C GLY A 110 6.03 9.00 -0.24
N ARG A 111 6.43 9.38 0.98
CA ARG A 111 7.62 10.22 1.22
C ARG A 111 8.88 9.36 1.28
N GLY A 112 10.04 10.00 1.35
CA GLY A 112 11.33 9.31 1.42
C GLY A 112 11.41 8.29 2.55
N LEU A 113 12.03 7.15 2.26
CA LEU A 113 12.34 6.08 3.20
C LEU A 113 13.86 6.05 3.43
N GLY A 114 14.29 6.26 4.67
CA GLY A 114 15.70 6.24 5.04
C GLY A 114 16.54 7.22 4.21
N HIS A 115 17.50 6.69 3.44
CA HIS A 115 18.38 7.48 2.58
C HIS A 115 17.85 7.70 1.16
N THR A 116 16.68 7.12 0.82
CA THR A 116 16.05 7.30 -0.49
C THR A 116 15.05 8.47 -0.43
N GLY A 117 15.10 9.38 -1.42
CA GLY A 117 14.17 10.50 -1.49
C GLY A 117 12.83 10.10 -2.13
N GLY A 118 11.72 10.60 -1.58
CA GLY A 118 10.37 10.29 -2.07
C GLY A 118 9.97 11.06 -3.32
N THR A 119 8.99 10.54 -4.07
CA THR A 119 8.39 11.25 -5.22
C THR A 119 7.67 12.51 -4.75
N LEU A 120 6.97 12.44 -3.61
CA LEU A 120 6.26 13.60 -3.04
C LEU A 120 7.21 14.71 -2.62
N ASP A 121 8.35 14.38 -2.02
CA ASP A 121 9.34 15.37 -1.58
C ASP A 121 9.92 16.15 -2.77
N LYS A 122 10.09 15.48 -3.92
CA LYS A 122 10.50 16.12 -5.18
C LYS A 122 9.43 17.06 -5.70
N LEU A 123 8.15 16.66 -5.67
CA LEU A 123 7.04 17.50 -6.13
C LEU A 123 6.82 18.73 -5.23
N GLU A 124 7.02 18.60 -3.91
CA GLU A 124 6.90 19.72 -2.96
C GLU A 124 8.01 20.77 -3.10
N SER A 125 9.08 20.46 -3.83
CA SER A 125 10.07 21.48 -4.22
C SER A 125 9.51 22.51 -5.21
N ILE A 126 8.39 22.20 -5.87
CA ILE A 126 7.68 23.11 -6.77
C ILE A 126 6.80 24.04 -5.91
N PRO A 127 7.04 25.37 -5.92
CA PRO A 127 6.28 26.31 -5.10
C PRO A 127 4.76 26.22 -5.36
N GLY A 128 4.01 25.93 -4.29
CA GLY A 128 2.54 25.85 -4.33
C GLY A 128 1.98 24.49 -4.77
N PHE A 129 2.81 23.48 -5.02
CA PHE A 129 2.33 22.13 -5.32
C PHE A 129 1.60 21.54 -4.11
N ARG A 130 0.44 20.92 -4.35
CA ARG A 130 -0.38 20.28 -3.31
C ARG A 130 -0.35 18.77 -3.48
N THR A 131 0.26 18.08 -2.53
CA THR A 131 0.36 16.61 -2.48
C THR A 131 -0.85 15.94 -1.84
N THR A 132 -1.77 16.72 -1.25
CA THR A 132 -3.00 16.21 -0.65
C THR A 132 -4.21 16.84 -1.33
N LEU A 133 -5.11 16.00 -1.82
CA LEU A 133 -6.37 16.39 -2.44
C LEU A 133 -7.53 15.73 -1.69
N THR A 134 -8.68 16.38 -1.69
CA THR A 134 -9.93 15.69 -1.33
C THR A 134 -10.35 14.76 -2.46
N ASP A 135 -11.14 13.73 -2.16
CA ASP A 135 -11.65 12.78 -3.17
C ASP A 135 -12.32 13.50 -4.36
N ASP A 136 -13.15 14.52 -4.09
CA ASP A 136 -13.78 15.33 -5.15
C ASP A 136 -12.79 16.07 -6.05
N HIS A 137 -11.67 16.55 -5.49
CA HIS A 137 -10.62 17.19 -6.28
C HIS A 137 -9.84 16.15 -7.07
N LEU A 138 -9.55 14.99 -6.48
CA LEU A 138 -8.87 13.89 -7.14
C LEU A 138 -9.68 13.37 -8.33
N HIS A 139 -10.99 13.13 -8.16
CA HIS A 139 -11.87 12.68 -9.23
C HIS A 139 -11.97 13.70 -10.37
N ARG A 140 -11.96 15.01 -10.07
CA ARG A 140 -11.90 16.07 -11.10
C ARG A 140 -10.56 16.07 -11.82
N GLN A 141 -9.45 16.03 -11.07
CA GLN A 141 -8.10 15.94 -11.63
C GLN A 141 -7.96 14.76 -12.59
N MET A 142 -8.51 13.60 -12.23
CA MET A 142 -8.50 12.42 -13.10
C MET A 142 -9.28 12.64 -14.39
N ARG A 143 -10.45 13.29 -14.35
CA ARG A 143 -11.24 13.58 -15.57
C ARG A 143 -10.61 14.65 -16.45
N ASP A 144 -10.05 15.70 -15.84
CA ASP A 144 -9.61 16.89 -16.57
C ASP A 144 -8.17 16.74 -17.11
N VAL A 145 -7.31 16.03 -16.38
CA VAL A 145 -5.86 15.93 -16.68
C VAL A 145 -5.42 14.49 -16.96
N GLY A 146 -6.10 13.49 -16.39
CA GLY A 146 -5.74 12.08 -16.58
C GLY A 146 -4.64 11.56 -15.65
N CYS A 147 -4.01 12.40 -14.82
CA CYS A 147 -3.08 11.93 -13.81
C CYS A 147 -3.02 12.81 -12.56
N ALA A 148 -2.68 12.19 -11.44
CA ALA A 148 -2.38 12.82 -10.16
C ALA A 148 -1.26 12.04 -9.45
N ILE A 149 -0.42 12.74 -8.68
CA ILE A 149 0.52 12.11 -7.74
C ILE A 149 0.23 12.72 -6.36
N ILE A 150 -0.36 11.91 -5.49
CA ILE A 150 -0.87 12.36 -4.18
C ILE A 150 -0.37 11.48 -3.04
N SER A 151 -0.43 12.01 -1.82
CA SER A 151 -0.24 11.26 -0.59
C SER A 151 -1.46 10.38 -0.32
N ALA A 152 -1.24 9.23 0.32
CA ALA A 152 -2.33 8.43 0.86
C ALA A 152 -3.12 9.22 1.92
N THR A 153 -4.45 9.16 1.85
CA THR A 153 -5.31 9.64 2.94
C THR A 153 -5.24 8.68 4.13
N ALA A 154 -5.70 9.11 5.31
CA ALA A 154 -5.70 8.26 6.50
C ALA A 154 -6.63 7.05 6.37
N ASP A 155 -7.64 7.16 5.51
CA ASP A 155 -8.68 6.15 5.34
C ASP A 155 -8.27 5.04 4.35
N VAL A 156 -7.19 5.22 3.59
CA VAL A 156 -6.67 4.22 2.64
C VAL A 156 -5.74 3.24 3.37
N ALA A 157 -6.11 1.95 3.36
CA ALA A 157 -5.35 0.83 3.93
C ALA A 157 -4.74 1.09 5.34
N PRO A 158 -5.53 1.48 6.36
CA PRO A 158 -5.04 1.85 7.69
C PRO A 158 -4.28 0.71 8.40
N ALA A 159 -4.64 -0.55 8.15
CA ALA A 159 -3.90 -1.71 8.69
C ALA A 159 -2.46 -1.76 8.18
N ASP A 160 -2.25 -1.54 6.88
CA ASP A 160 -0.93 -1.53 6.25
C ASP A 160 -0.09 -0.36 6.77
N ARG A 161 -0.68 0.85 6.80
CA ARG A 161 -0.03 2.03 7.37
C ARG A 161 0.45 1.80 8.80
N ARG A 162 -0.37 1.18 9.63
CA ARG A 162 -0.01 0.89 11.03
C ARG A 162 1.12 -0.12 11.12
N LEU A 163 1.04 -1.22 10.35
CA LEU A 163 2.09 -2.23 10.34
C LEU A 163 3.41 -1.65 9.81
N TYR A 164 3.36 -0.82 8.78
CA TYR A 164 4.50 -0.11 8.22
C TYR A 164 5.18 0.78 9.28
N ALA A 165 4.41 1.61 10.00
CA ALA A 165 4.97 2.48 11.05
C ALA A 165 5.66 1.68 12.17
N ILE A 166 5.10 0.53 12.56
CA ILE A 166 5.68 -0.35 13.57
C ILE A 166 6.96 -1.02 13.07
N ARG A 167 7.02 -1.36 11.77
CA ARG A 167 8.21 -1.93 11.12
C ARG A 167 9.33 -0.91 10.99
N ASP A 168 9.03 0.28 10.46
CA ASP A 168 10.01 1.35 10.26
C ASP A 168 10.68 1.78 11.58
N GLY A 169 9.93 1.80 12.67
CA GLY A 169 10.46 2.10 14.01
C GLY A 169 11.27 0.98 14.67
N ASN A 170 11.15 -0.29 14.25
CA ASN A 170 11.66 -1.44 15.02
C ASN A 170 12.44 -2.50 14.22
N THR A 171 12.33 -2.61 12.89
CA THR A 171 12.89 -3.76 12.15
C THR A 171 13.11 -3.47 10.65
N PRO A 172 14.29 -3.78 10.07
CA PRO A 172 14.44 -3.90 8.62
C PRO A 172 13.74 -5.18 8.15
N ALA A 173 12.41 -5.13 8.02
CA ALA A 173 11.60 -6.24 7.53
C ALA A 173 11.47 -6.17 5.99
N PRO A 174 11.35 -7.30 5.27
CA PRO A 174 11.44 -7.33 3.81
C PRO A 174 10.31 -6.52 3.20
N GLU A 175 10.60 -5.74 2.16
CA GLU A 175 9.68 -4.82 1.49
C GLU A 175 8.42 -5.52 0.90
N GLU A 176 8.45 -6.85 0.77
CA GLU A 176 7.48 -7.70 0.07
C GLU A 176 6.03 -7.70 0.61
N LEU A 177 5.75 -7.17 1.80
CA LEU A 177 4.40 -7.25 2.42
C LEU A 177 3.55 -5.97 2.31
N THR A 178 4.17 -4.84 1.97
CA THR A 178 3.56 -3.50 2.09
C THR A 178 3.12 -2.90 0.75
N TRP A 179 3.62 -3.43 -0.37
CA TRP A 179 3.48 -2.79 -1.68
C TRP A 179 2.15 -3.06 -2.38
N PHE A 180 1.49 -4.20 -2.11
CA PHE A 180 0.24 -4.56 -2.79
C PHE A 180 -0.97 -3.76 -2.29
N ALA A 181 -1.00 -3.37 -1.02
CA ALA A 181 -2.16 -2.72 -0.41
C ALA A 181 -2.44 -1.35 -1.04
N ALA A 182 -1.39 -0.57 -1.36
CA ALA A 182 -1.53 0.74 -1.97
C ALA A 182 -2.11 0.66 -3.40
N GLY A 183 -1.64 -0.29 -4.22
CA GLY A 183 -2.10 -0.46 -5.61
C GLY A 183 -3.53 -1.03 -5.73
N LEU A 184 -3.93 -1.91 -4.79
CA LEU A 184 -5.30 -2.41 -4.71
C LEU A 184 -6.26 -1.37 -4.13
N ALA A 185 -5.82 -0.61 -3.12
CA ALA A 185 -6.67 0.43 -2.51
C ALA A 185 -6.85 1.66 -3.41
N SER A 186 -5.88 1.97 -4.29
CA SER A 186 -6.05 2.96 -5.36
C SER A 186 -6.92 2.46 -6.52
N GLY A 187 -7.35 1.20 -6.52
CA GLY A 187 -8.15 0.60 -7.60
C GLY A 187 -7.39 0.44 -8.92
N ALA A 188 -6.06 0.58 -8.92
CA ALA A 188 -5.21 0.52 -10.10
C ALA A 188 -4.73 -0.90 -10.46
N VAL A 189 -4.95 -1.86 -9.55
CA VAL A 189 -4.62 -3.28 -9.76
C VAL A 189 -5.91 -4.09 -9.66
N SER A 190 -6.20 -4.90 -10.69
CA SER A 190 -7.33 -5.83 -10.65
C SER A 190 -7.00 -7.08 -9.82
N ASP A 191 -8.00 -7.73 -9.22
CA ASP A 191 -7.84 -9.01 -8.50
C ASP A 191 -7.09 -10.08 -9.31
N ALA A 192 -7.12 -10.01 -10.66
CA ALA A 192 -6.45 -10.94 -11.56
C ALA A 192 -4.93 -10.73 -11.67
N GLN A 193 -4.41 -9.53 -11.38
CA GLN A 193 -2.98 -9.23 -11.40
C GLN A 193 -2.27 -9.57 -10.08
N ALA A 194 -3.03 -9.82 -9.01
CA ALA A 194 -2.51 -10.20 -7.70
C ALA A 194 -1.89 -11.62 -7.67
N GLY A 195 -2.18 -12.47 -8.67
CA GLY A 195 -1.65 -13.83 -8.78
C GLY A 195 -0.47 -14.01 -9.76
N ALA A 196 0.09 -12.91 -10.29
CA ALA A 196 1.13 -12.96 -11.31
C ALA A 196 2.54 -12.56 -10.82
N PHE A 197 2.70 -12.27 -9.52
CA PHE A 197 3.96 -11.85 -8.90
C PHE A 197 4.14 -12.46 -7.51
#